data_AF-A0AAD5PFD3-F1
#
_entry.id   AF-A0AAD5PFD3-F1
#
_cell.length_a   1.000
_cell.length_b   1.000
_cell.length_c   1.000
_cell.angle_alpha   90.00
_cell.angle_beta   90.00
_cell.angle_gamma   90.00
#
_symmetry.space_group_name_H-M   'P 1'
#
loop_
_entity.id
_entity.type
_entity.pdbx_description
1 polymer ?
#
loop_
_entity_poly.entity_id
_entity_poly.type
_entity_poly.pdbx_seq_one_letter_code
_entity_poly.pdbx_strand_id
1 'polypeptide(L)'
;MEKPEQLRVIIANLPGSTIDVLAREDEPIQFIMDRITNKLTGEEIMDNSGLDFNRRMYLDGKLINNYGESMRYYNLFGQTWTYQSNCKSGIIGGGLSKNISDKRNGKRVIQFFVVGLSGNTISCRLRSDQTIYDLKHVLTTREGAPTDQQMLVHSGKQLENDGTLAYYNITNDSSIYLLLRLLGGRPFPMLEFADVSNEKGQSKRKLFDTAPRGRFVSDGINIEIQCQCTDYVVIHPYGFGYFDLRDTLTPCPNCGSNTHPIPITVGFISCHYRIYGIKKDGSQYKSNWIRVAPEYQYQIYDTSKKVNWRRLGIEARPLTASIKEPCTICLENLDENEKGNAIVTLSCSHQFHSNCIASWKLSCPVCRAISAQSSL
;
A
#
# COMPACT_ATOMS: atom_id res chain seq x y z
N MET A 1 -27.01 1.23 -1.50
CA MET A 1 -25.79 2.06 -1.59
C MET A 1 -25.65 2.80 -0.28
N GLU A 2 -24.55 2.59 0.44
CA GLU A 2 -24.27 3.31 1.68
C GLU A 2 -24.02 4.80 1.41
N LYS A 3 -24.36 5.63 2.39
CA LYS A 3 -24.28 7.08 2.29
C LYS A 3 -22.81 7.50 2.44
N PRO A 4 -22.30 8.45 1.63
CA PRO A 4 -20.93 8.95 1.79
C PRO A 4 -20.73 9.57 3.18
N GLU A 5 -19.63 9.23 3.82
CA GLU A 5 -19.23 9.74 5.14
C GLU A 5 -18.13 10.80 5.00
N GLN A 6 -17.98 11.67 6.00
CA GLN A 6 -16.97 12.71 6.03
C GLN A 6 -15.66 12.15 6.62
N LEU A 7 -14.65 11.98 5.78
CA LEU A 7 -13.32 11.51 6.14
C LEU A 7 -12.37 12.69 6.40
N ARG A 8 -11.82 12.77 7.61
CA ARG A 8 -10.80 13.77 7.99
C ARG A 8 -9.39 13.25 7.76
N VAL A 9 -8.64 13.90 6.88
CA VAL A 9 -7.28 13.52 6.45
C VAL A 9 -6.26 14.56 6.89
N ILE A 10 -5.14 14.11 7.44
CA ILE A 10 -4.00 14.93 7.88
C ILE A 10 -3.08 15.20 6.69
N ILE A 11 -2.48 16.38 6.62
CA ILE A 11 -1.52 16.73 5.56
C ILE A 11 -0.10 16.70 6.13
N ALA A 12 0.70 15.68 5.79
CA ALA A 12 2.01 15.44 6.42
C ALA A 12 2.99 16.61 6.27
N ASN A 13 3.02 17.25 5.11
CA ASN A 13 3.91 18.36 4.80
C ASN A 13 3.38 19.72 5.31
N LEU A 14 2.24 19.75 6.00
CA LEU A 14 1.66 20.95 6.61
C LEU A 14 1.21 20.63 8.05
N PRO A 15 2.11 20.77 9.05
CA PRO A 15 1.82 20.43 10.43
C PRO A 15 0.53 21.09 10.94
N GLY A 16 -0.34 20.28 11.56
CA GLY A 16 -1.62 20.73 12.11
C GLY A 16 -2.73 20.99 11.07
N SER A 17 -2.45 20.84 9.78
CA SER A 17 -3.46 20.98 8.73
C SER A 17 -4.23 19.68 8.51
N THR A 18 -5.55 19.80 8.46
CA THR A 18 -6.47 18.70 8.13
C THR A 18 -7.44 19.11 7.05
N ILE A 19 -7.84 18.15 6.22
CA ILE A 19 -8.83 18.33 5.18
C ILE A 19 -9.94 17.30 5.36
N ASP A 20 -11.18 17.74 5.28
CA ASP A 20 -12.32 16.84 5.30
C ASP A 20 -12.73 16.56 3.85
N VAL A 21 -12.85 15.30 3.46
CA VAL A 21 -13.37 14.87 2.15
C VAL A 21 -14.52 13.90 2.35
N LEU A 22 -15.53 13.96 1.49
CA LEU A 22 -16.53 12.90 1.47
C LEU A 22 -15.88 11.63 0.93
N ALA A 23 -16.20 10.47 1.48
CA ALA A 23 -15.73 9.17 1.03
C ALA A 23 -16.80 8.08 1.20
N ARG A 24 -16.82 7.08 0.32
CA ARG A 24 -17.68 5.88 0.37
C ARG A 24 -16.83 4.66 0.64
N GLU A 25 -17.33 3.73 1.45
CA GLU A 25 -16.56 2.57 1.87
C GLU A 25 -16.02 1.74 0.70
N ASP A 26 -16.85 1.55 -0.32
CA ASP A 26 -16.57 0.68 -1.46
C ASP A 26 -15.85 1.39 -2.62
N GLU A 27 -15.57 2.69 -2.52
CA GLU A 27 -14.89 3.39 -3.60
C GLU A 27 -13.36 3.32 -3.48
N PRO A 28 -12.64 3.21 -4.61
CA PRO A 28 -11.18 3.21 -4.63
C PRO A 28 -10.54 4.39 -3.89
N ILE A 29 -9.46 4.12 -3.16
CA ILE A 29 -8.66 5.13 -2.45
C ILE A 29 -8.19 6.23 -3.39
N GLN A 30 -7.90 5.91 -4.64
CA GLN A 30 -7.51 6.89 -5.66
C GLN A 30 -8.50 8.05 -5.75
N PHE A 31 -9.81 7.78 -5.77
CA PHE A 31 -10.81 8.85 -5.84
C PHE A 31 -10.83 9.72 -4.59
N ILE A 32 -10.45 9.17 -3.44
CA ILE A 32 -10.30 9.94 -2.19
C ILE A 32 -9.08 10.84 -2.31
N MET A 33 -7.95 10.32 -2.81
CA MET A 33 -6.74 11.11 -3.07
C MET A 33 -6.98 12.26 -4.04
N ASP A 34 -7.76 12.02 -5.09
CA ASP A 34 -8.08 13.05 -6.08
C ASP A 34 -8.91 14.18 -5.45
N ARG A 35 -9.91 13.84 -4.63
CA ARG A 35 -10.70 14.82 -3.87
C ARG A 35 -9.85 15.64 -2.88
N ILE A 36 -8.93 14.98 -2.18
CA ILE A 36 -8.00 15.66 -1.27
C ILE A 36 -7.16 16.65 -2.05
N THR A 37 -6.61 16.22 -3.18
CA THR A 37 -5.75 17.06 -4.03
C THR A 37 -6.52 18.28 -4.52
N ASN A 38 -7.72 18.09 -5.09
CA ASN A 38 -8.57 19.18 -5.58
C ASN A 38 -8.87 20.22 -4.49
N LYS A 39 -9.14 19.76 -3.26
CA LYS A 39 -9.38 20.69 -2.15
C LYS A 39 -8.13 21.42 -1.68
N LEU A 40 -6.93 20.83 -1.80
CA LEU A 40 -5.68 21.48 -1.40
C LEU A 40 -5.21 22.54 -2.41
N THR A 41 -5.43 22.30 -3.71
CA THR A 41 -4.95 23.21 -4.76
C THR A 41 -5.97 24.30 -5.13
N GLY A 42 -7.24 24.16 -4.73
CA GLY A 42 -8.29 25.14 -5.05
C GLY A 42 -8.70 25.18 -6.52
N GLU A 43 -8.15 24.29 -7.33
CA GLU A 43 -8.50 24.07 -8.74
C GLU A 43 -9.19 22.71 -8.83
N GLU A 44 -10.29 22.61 -9.59
CA GLU A 44 -10.65 21.31 -10.18
C GLU A 44 -9.42 20.89 -10.98
N ILE A 45 -8.67 19.89 -10.55
CA ILE A 45 -7.66 19.27 -11.41
C ILE A 45 -8.43 18.41 -12.43
N MET A 46 -9.18 19.09 -13.29
CA MET A 46 -9.43 18.66 -14.65
C MET A 46 -8.17 19.05 -15.41
N ASP A 47 -7.32 18.05 -15.65
CA ASP A 47 -6.26 18.05 -16.68
C ASP A 47 -5.48 19.37 -16.84
N ASN A 48 -4.25 19.44 -16.29
CA ASN A 48 -3.13 20.02 -17.02
C ASN A 48 -1.79 19.69 -16.33
N SER A 49 -1.00 18.82 -16.96
CA SER A 49 0.46 18.61 -16.81
C SER A 49 1.09 17.95 -15.56
N GLY A 50 0.40 17.74 -14.44
CA GLY A 50 1.09 17.45 -13.17
C GLY A 50 1.01 16.02 -12.62
N LEU A 51 1.64 15.02 -13.26
CA LEU A 51 1.99 13.78 -12.55
C LEU A 51 3.09 14.10 -11.53
N ASP A 52 2.66 14.55 -10.35
CA ASP A 52 3.54 14.62 -9.20
C ASP A 52 3.54 13.23 -8.55
N PHE A 53 4.45 12.37 -9.01
CA PHE A 53 4.61 10.95 -8.62
C PHE A 53 4.92 10.70 -7.14
N ASN A 54 4.76 11.70 -6.28
CA ASN A 54 5.09 11.61 -4.87
C ASN A 54 3.91 11.97 -3.96
N ARG A 55 2.68 11.89 -4.48
CA ARG A 55 1.48 11.87 -3.65
C ARG A 55 1.41 10.52 -2.97
N ARG A 56 1.50 10.50 -1.64
CA ARG A 56 1.51 9.28 -0.87
C ARG A 56 0.43 9.33 0.18
N MET A 57 -0.47 8.35 0.13
CA MET A 57 -1.43 8.14 1.19
C MET A 57 -0.84 7.19 2.21
N TYR A 58 -0.92 7.58 3.47
CA TYR A 58 -0.50 6.78 4.60
C TYR A 58 -1.71 6.50 5.50
N LEU A 59 -1.77 5.27 5.99
CA LEU A 59 -2.72 4.82 6.98
C LEU A 59 -1.95 4.47 8.26
N ASP A 60 -2.25 5.16 9.35
CA ASP A 60 -1.52 5.01 10.62
C ASP A 60 0.01 5.05 10.41
N GLY A 61 0.47 5.98 9.56
CA GLY A 61 1.89 6.15 9.22
C GLY A 61 2.45 5.15 8.21
N LYS A 62 1.66 4.19 7.72
CA LYS A 62 2.09 3.21 6.70
C LYS A 62 1.63 3.58 5.31
N LEU A 63 2.54 3.52 4.34
CA LEU A 63 2.24 3.81 2.95
C LEU A 63 1.19 2.81 2.41
N ILE A 64 0.12 3.35 1.84
CA ILE A 64 -0.82 2.58 1.02
C ILE A 64 -0.20 2.42 -0.36
N ASN A 65 -0.09 1.18 -0.82
CA ASN A 65 0.60 0.79 -2.06
C ASN A 65 -0.36 0.37 -3.19
N ASN A 66 -1.66 0.20 -2.93
CA ASN A 66 -2.67 -0.13 -3.94
C ASN A 66 -3.87 0.81 -3.85
N TYR A 67 -3.88 1.86 -4.69
CA TYR A 67 -4.93 2.88 -4.67
C TYR A 67 -6.23 2.47 -5.39
N GLY A 68 -6.22 1.34 -6.12
CA GLY A 68 -7.41 0.79 -6.76
C GLY A 68 -8.38 0.14 -5.76
N GLU A 69 -7.90 -0.22 -4.58
CA GLU A 69 -8.69 -0.85 -3.54
C GLU A 69 -9.46 0.17 -2.70
N SER A 70 -10.56 -0.28 -2.09
CA SER A 70 -11.50 0.60 -1.38
C SER A 70 -11.20 0.79 0.10
N MET A 71 -11.87 1.75 0.76
CA MET A 71 -11.72 1.90 2.20
C MET A 71 -12.14 0.64 2.97
N ARG A 72 -13.14 -0.06 2.46
CA ARG A 72 -13.60 -1.33 3.02
C ARG A 72 -12.57 -2.44 2.88
N TYR A 73 -11.79 -2.44 1.79
CA TYR A 73 -10.69 -3.39 1.62
C TYR A 73 -9.63 -3.22 2.71
N TYR A 74 -9.30 -1.99 3.07
CA TYR A 74 -8.35 -1.69 4.14
C TYR A 74 -9.00 -1.56 5.54
N ASN A 75 -10.33 -1.66 5.64
CA ASN A 75 -11.14 -1.54 6.86
C ASN A 75 -10.90 -0.24 7.65
N LEU A 76 -10.93 0.89 6.93
CA LEU A 76 -10.33 2.17 7.33
C LEU A 76 -11.10 3.00 8.37
N PHE A 77 -12.02 2.42 9.12
CA PHE A 77 -12.85 3.16 10.08
C PHE A 77 -12.05 3.48 11.35
N GLY A 78 -12.05 4.76 11.75
CA GLY A 78 -11.43 5.22 13.00
C GLY A 78 -9.89 5.22 12.99
N GLN A 79 -9.24 5.40 11.83
CA GLN A 79 -7.79 5.39 11.67
C GLN A 79 -7.25 6.75 11.18
N THR A 80 -5.96 7.04 11.39
CA THR A 80 -5.33 8.25 10.85
C THR A 80 -5.03 8.08 9.38
N TRP A 81 -5.56 8.99 8.58
CA TRP A 81 -5.17 9.16 7.20
C TRP A 81 -4.21 10.31 7.08
N THR A 82 -3.05 10.06 6.50
CA THR A 82 -2.04 11.08 6.28
C THR A 82 -1.69 11.15 4.82
N TYR A 83 -1.97 12.27 4.20
CA TYR A 83 -1.64 12.56 2.83
C TYR A 83 -0.36 13.38 2.79
N GLN A 84 0.67 12.84 2.16
CA GLN A 84 1.86 13.62 1.84
C GLN A 84 1.67 14.24 0.46
N SER A 85 1.53 15.57 0.45
CA SER A 85 1.50 16.36 -0.76
C SER A 85 2.91 16.79 -1.14
N ASN A 86 3.19 16.88 -2.44
CA ASN A 86 4.41 17.51 -2.94
C ASN A 86 4.27 19.03 -3.14
N CYS A 87 3.12 19.62 -2.80
CA CYS A 87 2.96 21.06 -2.85
C CYS A 87 4.02 21.69 -1.95
N LYS A 88 5.08 22.27 -2.56
CA LYS A 88 6.06 23.08 -1.86
C LYS A 88 5.30 24.05 -0.97
N SER A 89 5.66 24.06 0.31
CA SER A 89 5.26 25.09 1.27
C SER A 89 5.34 26.46 0.60
N GLY A 90 4.20 27.05 0.24
CA GLY A 90 4.23 28.32 -0.47
C GLY A 90 2.98 28.82 -1.16
N ILE A 91 1.86 28.08 -1.21
CA ILE A 91 0.63 28.62 -1.81
C ILE A 91 -0.58 28.23 -0.94
N ILE A 92 -0.73 28.93 0.18
CA ILE A 92 -2.05 29.16 0.76
C ILE A 92 -2.27 30.67 0.65
N GLY A 93 -3.01 31.06 -0.40
CA GLY A 93 -3.55 32.42 -0.57
C GLY A 93 -2.71 33.40 -1.37
N GLY A 94 -3.30 33.96 -2.42
CA GLY A 94 -2.85 35.18 -3.10
C GLY A 94 -2.18 34.92 -4.45
N GLY A 95 -2.89 35.23 -5.53
CA GLY A 95 -2.43 34.98 -6.90
C GLY A 95 -1.16 35.73 -7.28
N LEU A 96 -0.42 35.14 -8.23
CA LEU A 96 0.22 35.82 -9.35
C LEU A 96 0.77 34.77 -10.32
N SER A 97 0.17 34.75 -11.50
CA SER A 97 0.74 34.17 -12.72
C SER A 97 2.15 34.71 -12.92
N LYS A 98 3.15 33.81 -13.05
CA LYS A 98 4.32 34.06 -13.89
C LYS A 98 4.71 32.79 -14.64
N ASN A 99 4.53 32.89 -15.96
CA ASN A 99 5.13 32.05 -16.97
C ASN A 99 6.63 31.84 -16.70
N ILE A 100 7.04 30.59 -16.55
CA ILE A 100 8.43 30.19 -16.75
C ILE A 100 8.44 29.26 -17.95
N SER A 101 8.87 29.81 -19.08
CA SER A 101 9.22 29.07 -20.27
C SER A 101 10.48 28.26 -20.00
N ASP A 102 10.33 26.97 -19.70
CA ASP A 102 11.48 26.08 -19.52
C ASP A 102 11.92 25.50 -20.88
N LYS A 103 12.79 26.25 -21.56
CA LYS A 103 13.59 25.76 -22.69
C LYS A 103 14.82 25.03 -22.13
N ARG A 104 14.74 23.69 -22.00
CA ARG A 104 15.85 22.72 -22.14
C ARG A 104 15.44 21.28 -21.79
N ASN A 105 14.77 20.60 -22.72
CA ASN A 105 14.99 19.19 -23.12
C ASN A 105 13.89 18.80 -24.10
N GLY A 106 14.25 18.18 -25.23
CA GLY A 106 13.36 17.88 -26.36
C GLY A 106 12.27 16.83 -26.12
N LYS A 107 11.72 16.72 -24.91
CA LYS A 107 10.65 15.79 -24.57
C LYS A 107 9.32 16.50 -24.72
N ARG A 108 8.65 16.24 -25.85
CA ARG A 108 7.33 16.79 -26.15
C ARG A 108 6.27 16.08 -25.32
N VAL A 109 5.45 16.85 -24.61
CA VAL A 109 4.19 16.40 -24.03
C VAL A 109 3.21 16.23 -25.18
N ILE A 110 2.61 15.05 -25.28
CA ILE A 110 1.64 14.70 -26.30
C ILE A 110 0.26 14.49 -25.68
N GLN A 111 -0.79 14.87 -26.40
CA GLN A 111 -2.19 14.65 -26.02
C GLN A 111 -2.83 13.65 -26.97
N PHE A 112 -3.36 12.56 -26.47
CA PHE A 112 -3.97 11.48 -27.26
C PHE A 112 -5.23 10.97 -26.56
N PHE A 113 -5.98 10.10 -27.23
CA PHE A 113 -7.27 9.63 -26.77
C PHE A 113 -7.23 8.12 -26.50
N VAL A 114 -7.86 7.69 -25.42
CA VAL A 114 -8.08 6.28 -25.11
C VAL A 114 -9.57 6.00 -25.12
N VAL A 115 -10.01 5.05 -25.95
CA VAL A 115 -11.38 4.54 -25.90
C VAL A 115 -11.46 3.55 -24.75
N GLY A 116 -12.20 3.90 -23.70
CA GLY A 116 -12.36 3.14 -22.46
C GLY A 116 -13.29 1.94 -22.60
N LEU A 117 -13.42 1.19 -21.51
CA LEU A 117 -14.17 -0.07 -21.44
C LEU A 117 -15.67 0.14 -21.58
N SER A 118 -16.16 1.32 -21.17
CA SER A 118 -17.55 1.74 -21.33
C SER A 118 -17.87 2.35 -22.70
N GLY A 119 -16.87 2.45 -23.59
CA GLY A 119 -16.98 3.10 -24.90
C GLY A 119 -16.84 4.62 -24.85
N ASN A 120 -16.57 5.21 -23.67
CA ASN A 120 -16.21 6.61 -23.49
C ASN A 120 -14.80 6.91 -24.05
N THR A 121 -14.58 8.14 -24.52
CA THR A 121 -13.25 8.59 -24.95
C THR A 121 -12.58 9.40 -23.84
N ILE A 122 -11.38 8.99 -23.45
CA ILE A 122 -10.59 9.52 -22.35
C ILE A 122 -9.41 10.33 -22.94
N SER A 123 -9.33 11.62 -22.65
CA SER A 123 -8.19 12.46 -23.08
C SER A 123 -6.98 12.27 -22.17
N CYS A 124 -5.88 11.71 -22.69
CA CYS A 124 -4.65 11.44 -21.97
C CYS A 124 -3.52 12.37 -22.43
N ARG A 125 -2.74 12.89 -21.48
CA ARG A 125 -1.61 13.80 -21.77
C ARG A 125 -0.36 13.32 -21.06
N LEU A 126 0.59 12.77 -21.81
CA LEU A 126 1.83 12.17 -21.30
C LEU A 126 3.04 12.67 -22.09
N ARG A 127 4.24 12.49 -21.54
CA ARG A 127 5.47 12.75 -22.29
C ARG A 127 5.76 11.59 -23.24
N SER A 128 6.27 11.92 -24.42
CA SER A 128 6.68 10.96 -25.45
C SER A 128 7.66 9.87 -24.97
N ASP A 129 8.44 10.10 -23.91
CA ASP A 129 9.38 9.13 -23.34
C ASP A 129 8.79 8.25 -22.21
N GLN A 130 7.54 8.46 -21.82
CA GLN A 130 6.87 7.60 -20.84
C GLN A 130 6.50 6.26 -21.46
N THR A 131 6.45 5.26 -20.60
CA THR A 131 6.17 3.87 -20.97
C THR A 131 4.68 3.59 -21.08
N ILE A 132 4.33 2.51 -21.75
CA ILE A 132 2.96 1.98 -21.75
C ILE A 132 2.51 1.58 -20.35
N TYR A 133 3.43 1.12 -19.49
CA TYR A 133 3.13 0.85 -18.09
C TYR A 133 2.66 2.11 -17.35
N ASP A 134 3.29 3.27 -17.60
CA ASP A 134 2.86 4.56 -17.02
C ASP A 134 1.45 4.94 -17.49
N LEU A 135 1.14 4.72 -18.78
CA LEU A 135 -0.20 4.93 -19.31
C LEU A 135 -1.24 3.99 -18.68
N LYS A 136 -0.91 2.70 -18.52
CA LYS A 136 -1.80 1.73 -17.87
C LYS A 136 -2.11 2.15 -16.43
N HIS A 137 -1.13 2.68 -15.70
CA HIS A 137 -1.36 3.25 -14.37
C HIS A 137 -2.37 4.39 -14.39
N VAL A 138 -2.22 5.34 -15.33
CA VAL A 138 -3.19 6.44 -15.51
C VAL A 138 -4.59 5.92 -15.81
N LEU A 139 -4.70 4.86 -16.61
CA LEU A 139 -5.97 4.25 -16.96
C LEU A 139 -6.58 3.43 -15.82
N THR A 140 -5.77 2.86 -14.92
CA THR A 140 -6.28 2.21 -13.69
C THR A 140 -7.09 3.20 -12.86
N THR A 141 -6.56 4.42 -12.72
CA THR A 141 -7.24 5.51 -12.00
C THR A 141 -8.57 5.90 -12.65
N ARG A 142 -8.65 5.88 -13.98
CA ARG A 142 -9.81 6.39 -14.72
C ARG A 142 -10.89 5.33 -14.95
N GLU A 143 -10.49 4.10 -15.25
CA GLU A 143 -11.39 3.03 -15.67
C GLU A 143 -11.50 1.90 -14.63
N GLY A 144 -10.71 1.94 -13.55
CA GLY A 144 -10.78 0.98 -12.43
C GLY A 144 -10.24 -0.42 -12.75
N ALA A 145 -9.73 -0.65 -13.95
CA ALA A 145 -9.13 -1.92 -14.35
C ALA A 145 -7.67 -2.03 -13.87
N PRO A 146 -7.26 -3.08 -13.14
CA PRO A 146 -5.87 -3.32 -12.76
C PRO A 146 -4.90 -3.35 -13.96
N THR A 147 -3.67 -2.86 -13.81
CA THR A 147 -2.69 -2.73 -14.91
C THR A 147 -2.37 -4.06 -15.63
N ASP A 148 -2.43 -5.18 -14.91
CA ASP A 148 -2.24 -6.54 -15.42
C ASP A 148 -3.45 -7.07 -16.21
N GLN A 149 -4.62 -6.48 -15.97
CA GLN A 149 -5.87 -6.76 -16.67
C GLN A 149 -6.12 -5.80 -17.86
N GLN A 150 -5.30 -4.77 -18.02
CA GLN A 150 -5.41 -3.83 -19.13
C GLN A 150 -4.62 -4.30 -20.36
N MET A 151 -5.32 -4.34 -21.49
CA MET A 151 -4.73 -4.53 -22.82
C MET A 151 -4.93 -3.25 -23.63
N LEU A 152 -3.82 -2.58 -23.97
CA LEU A 152 -3.84 -1.38 -24.81
C LEU A 152 -3.49 -1.76 -26.24
N VAL A 153 -4.29 -1.30 -27.20
CA VAL A 153 -4.12 -1.58 -28.62
C VAL A 153 -4.06 -0.28 -29.40
N HIS A 154 -3.03 -0.11 -30.22
CA HIS A 154 -2.89 1.02 -31.14
C HIS A 154 -2.43 0.51 -32.51
N SER A 155 -3.06 0.99 -33.58
CA SER A 155 -2.76 0.57 -34.96
C SER A 155 -2.77 -0.95 -35.17
N GLY A 156 -3.72 -1.64 -34.51
CA GLY A 156 -3.86 -3.10 -34.56
C GLY A 156 -2.78 -3.89 -33.83
N LYS A 157 -1.87 -3.23 -33.09
CA LYS A 157 -0.82 -3.88 -32.29
C LYS A 157 -1.11 -3.71 -30.80
N GLN A 158 -0.96 -4.80 -30.07
CA GLN A 158 -0.92 -4.76 -28.60
C GLN A 158 0.35 -4.04 -28.15
N LEU A 159 0.20 -3.18 -27.14
CA LEU A 159 1.28 -2.40 -26.56
C LEU A 159 1.86 -3.14 -25.34
N GLU A 160 3.19 -3.25 -25.30
CA GLU A 160 3.95 -3.89 -24.23
C GLU A 160 4.41 -2.87 -23.20
N ASN A 161 4.50 -3.30 -21.93
CA ASN A 161 4.71 -2.42 -20.77
C ASN A 161 5.98 -1.57 -20.84
N ASP A 162 7.05 -2.13 -21.41
CA ASP A 162 8.39 -1.54 -21.49
C ASP A 162 8.58 -0.61 -22.70
N GLY A 163 7.70 -0.66 -23.69
CA GLY A 163 7.74 0.26 -24.83
C GLY A 163 7.30 1.68 -24.44
N THR A 164 7.85 2.69 -25.10
CA THR A 164 7.49 4.10 -24.88
C THR A 164 6.41 4.58 -25.86
N LEU A 165 5.73 5.68 -25.54
CA LEU A 165 4.76 6.29 -26.46
C LEU A 165 5.40 6.65 -27.81
N ALA A 166 6.63 7.19 -27.79
CA ALA A 166 7.40 7.47 -28.99
C ALA A 166 7.75 6.19 -29.78
N TYR A 167 8.12 5.10 -29.09
CA TYR A 167 8.43 3.82 -29.75
C TYR A 167 7.24 3.27 -30.55
N TYR A 168 6.02 3.47 -30.05
CA TYR A 168 4.79 3.06 -30.73
C TYR A 168 4.22 4.10 -31.70
N ASN A 169 4.96 5.19 -31.98
CA ASN A 169 4.51 6.31 -32.80
C ASN A 169 3.17 6.92 -32.35
N ILE A 170 2.91 6.93 -31.04
CA ILE A 170 1.73 7.61 -30.49
C ILE A 170 2.03 9.11 -30.51
N THR A 171 1.26 9.85 -31.30
CA THR A 171 1.39 11.31 -31.47
C THR A 171 0.19 12.03 -30.88
N ASN A 172 0.19 13.36 -31.03
CA ASN A 172 -1.02 14.13 -30.76
C ASN A 172 -2.21 13.56 -31.53
N ASP A 173 -3.36 13.54 -30.87
CA ASP A 173 -4.66 13.11 -31.38
C ASP A 173 -4.73 11.64 -31.82
N SER A 174 -3.75 10.82 -31.42
CA SER A 174 -3.80 9.36 -31.64
C SER A 174 -4.90 8.71 -30.80
N SER A 175 -5.54 7.66 -31.33
CA SER A 175 -6.51 6.85 -30.60
C SER A 175 -5.92 5.50 -30.18
N ILE A 176 -6.09 5.14 -28.92
CA ILE A 176 -5.71 3.87 -28.33
C ILE A 176 -6.97 3.20 -27.80
N TYR A 177 -7.11 1.90 -27.97
CA TYR A 177 -8.24 1.14 -27.43
C TYR A 177 -7.80 0.43 -26.16
N LEU A 178 -8.54 0.67 -25.07
CA LEU A 178 -8.43 -0.11 -23.84
C LEU A 178 -9.40 -1.28 -23.92
N LEU A 179 -8.86 -2.49 -23.76
CA LEU A 179 -9.60 -3.73 -23.67
C LEU A 179 -9.29 -4.41 -22.34
N LEU A 180 -10.27 -5.12 -21.77
CA LEU A 180 -10.05 -5.97 -20.62
C LEU A 180 -9.48 -7.30 -21.08
N ARG A 181 -8.32 -7.66 -20.53
CA ARG A 181 -7.85 -9.02 -20.52
C ARG A 181 -8.59 -9.76 -19.42
N LEU A 182 -9.55 -10.59 -19.80
CA LEU A 182 -10.15 -11.56 -18.88
C LEU A 182 -9.06 -12.55 -18.46
N LEU A 183 -8.52 -12.37 -17.25
CA LEU A 183 -7.83 -13.44 -16.55
C LEU A 183 -8.92 -14.46 -16.25
N GLY A 184 -8.94 -15.58 -16.98
CA GLY A 184 -9.97 -16.61 -16.85
C GLY A 184 -10.33 -16.87 -15.38
N GLY A 185 -11.64 -16.88 -15.10
CA GLY A 185 -12.20 -16.91 -13.76
C GLY A 185 -11.54 -17.99 -12.91
N ARG A 186 -10.69 -17.57 -11.98
CA ARG A 186 -10.42 -18.38 -10.80
C ARG A 186 -11.57 -18.10 -9.83
N PRO A 187 -12.36 -19.11 -9.44
CA PRO A 187 -13.02 -19.06 -8.15
C PRO A 187 -11.87 -19.05 -7.14
N PHE A 188 -11.45 -17.87 -6.70
CA PHE A 188 -10.32 -17.76 -5.80
C PHE A 188 -10.76 -18.33 -4.46
N PRO A 189 -10.17 -19.44 -4.01
CA PRO A 189 -10.55 -20.02 -2.73
C PRO A 189 -10.20 -18.99 -1.67
N MET A 190 -11.07 -18.88 -0.68
CA MET A 190 -10.73 -18.23 0.57
C MET A 190 -9.34 -18.69 1.02
N LEU A 191 -8.46 -17.75 1.38
CA LEU A 191 -7.08 -18.07 1.80
C LEU A 191 -7.14 -18.74 3.18
N GLU A 192 -7.26 -20.06 3.16
CA GLU A 192 -7.19 -20.89 4.35
C GLU A 192 -5.72 -21.00 4.79
N PHE A 193 -5.37 -20.27 5.84
CA PHE A 193 -4.00 -20.14 6.36
C PHE A 193 -4.01 -20.33 7.89
N ALA A 194 -2.84 -20.61 8.48
CA ALA A 194 -2.70 -20.74 9.93
C ALA A 194 -3.36 -19.58 10.69
N ASP A 195 -3.95 -19.89 11.86
CA ASP A 195 -4.51 -18.86 12.74
C ASP A 195 -3.40 -18.14 13.51
N VAL A 196 -2.79 -17.17 12.84
CA VAL A 196 -1.73 -16.33 13.41
C VAL A 196 -2.22 -15.36 14.49
N SER A 197 -3.53 -15.29 14.73
CA SER A 197 -4.08 -14.53 15.87
C SER A 197 -4.00 -15.26 17.21
N ASN A 198 -3.77 -16.58 17.18
CA ASN A 198 -3.60 -17.38 18.38
C ASN A 198 -2.13 -17.43 18.81
N GLU A 199 -1.75 -16.61 19.78
CA GLU A 199 -0.38 -16.54 20.30
C GLU A 199 0.10 -17.89 20.88
N LYS A 200 -0.81 -18.69 21.44
CA LYS A 200 -0.50 -20.04 21.95
C LYS A 200 -0.21 -21.05 20.83
N GLY A 201 -0.52 -20.70 19.59
CA GLY A 201 -0.20 -21.48 18.39
C GLY A 201 1.24 -21.32 17.92
N GLN A 202 2.07 -20.53 18.59
CA GLN A 202 3.49 -20.39 18.25
C GLN A 202 4.30 -21.56 18.77
N SER A 203 5.16 -22.11 17.92
CA SER A 203 6.14 -23.15 18.28
C SER A 203 7.53 -22.80 17.75
N LYS A 204 8.56 -23.38 18.35
CA LYS A 204 9.96 -23.21 17.93
C LYS A 204 10.46 -24.53 17.37
N ARG A 205 11.08 -24.50 16.18
CA ARG A 205 11.59 -25.70 15.49
C ARG A 205 13.09 -25.59 15.26
N LYS A 206 13.84 -26.63 15.64
CA LYS A 206 15.26 -26.75 15.29
C LYS A 206 15.43 -26.86 13.78
N LEU A 207 16.43 -26.15 13.27
CA LEU A 207 16.90 -26.28 11.90
C LEU A 207 17.99 -27.34 11.87
N PHE A 208 18.02 -28.10 10.78
CA PHE A 208 19.00 -29.16 10.55
C PHE A 208 19.58 -28.99 9.14
N ASP A 209 20.88 -29.25 9.00
CA ASP A 209 21.61 -29.23 7.73
C ASP A 209 21.24 -30.40 6.80
N THR A 210 20.65 -31.46 7.35
CA THR A 210 20.15 -32.63 6.61
C THR A 210 18.74 -32.46 6.04
N ALA A 211 18.16 -31.26 6.09
CA ALA A 211 16.80 -31.01 5.63
C ALA A 211 16.64 -31.25 4.11
N PRO A 212 15.46 -31.72 3.65
CA PRO A 212 15.17 -31.87 2.23
C PRO A 212 15.32 -30.56 1.44
N ARG A 213 15.53 -30.68 0.13
CA ARG A 213 15.66 -29.53 -0.79
C ARG A 213 14.48 -28.56 -0.64
N GLY A 214 14.76 -27.26 -0.63
CA GLY A 214 13.71 -26.25 -0.51
C GLY A 214 13.21 -26.01 0.92
N ARG A 215 13.87 -26.59 1.93
CA ARG A 215 13.66 -26.30 3.37
C ARG A 215 14.72 -25.33 3.92
N PHE A 216 15.12 -24.34 3.13
CA PHE A 216 16.03 -23.28 3.59
C PHE A 216 15.22 -22.06 4.05
N VAL A 217 15.79 -21.34 5.00
CA VAL A 217 15.18 -20.19 5.66
C VAL A 217 16.12 -18.99 5.54
N SER A 218 15.58 -17.79 5.54
CA SER A 218 16.33 -16.54 5.64
C SER A 218 15.90 -15.78 6.90
N ASP A 219 16.70 -14.80 7.30
CA ASP A 219 16.25 -13.82 8.30
C ASP A 219 14.97 -13.12 7.81
N GLY A 220 14.06 -12.80 8.73
CA GLY A 220 12.75 -12.21 8.41
C GLY A 220 11.65 -13.26 8.18
N ILE A 221 10.79 -13.00 7.19
CA ILE A 221 9.58 -13.76 6.88
C ILE A 221 9.94 -14.98 6.03
N ASN A 222 9.42 -16.14 6.42
CA ASN A 222 9.54 -17.40 5.68
C ASN A 222 8.15 -18.03 5.56
N ILE A 223 7.68 -18.25 4.34
CA ILE A 223 6.36 -18.82 4.10
C ILE A 223 6.49 -20.32 3.89
N GLU A 224 5.86 -21.12 4.74
CA GLU A 224 5.73 -22.57 4.51
C GLU A 224 4.62 -22.82 3.50
N ILE A 225 4.92 -23.64 2.50
CA ILE A 225 4.08 -23.89 1.33
C ILE A 225 3.94 -25.38 1.10
N GLN A 226 2.72 -25.83 0.86
CA GLN A 226 2.45 -27.14 0.25
C GLN A 226 2.54 -27.01 -1.28
N CYS A 227 3.36 -27.83 -1.93
CA CYS A 227 3.48 -27.83 -3.39
C CYS A 227 3.36 -29.25 -3.94
N GLN A 228 2.68 -29.42 -5.06
CA GLN A 228 2.48 -30.74 -5.69
C GLN A 228 3.77 -31.42 -6.18
N CYS A 229 4.87 -30.67 -6.30
CA CYS A 229 6.16 -31.24 -6.72
C CYS A 229 6.88 -32.03 -5.60
N THR A 230 6.41 -31.94 -4.36
CA THR A 230 6.98 -32.64 -3.20
C THR A 230 5.88 -33.16 -2.27
N ASP A 231 6.19 -34.20 -1.51
CA ASP A 231 5.34 -34.74 -0.45
C ASP A 231 5.53 -34.03 0.90
N TYR A 232 6.61 -33.27 1.06
CA TYR A 232 6.88 -32.42 2.21
C TYR A 232 6.62 -30.93 1.93
N VAL A 233 6.49 -30.16 3.02
CA VAL A 233 6.32 -28.70 3.01
C VAL A 233 7.62 -28.01 2.64
N VAL A 234 7.61 -27.16 1.62
CA VAL A 234 8.76 -26.33 1.24
C VAL A 234 8.67 -24.93 1.86
N ILE A 235 9.77 -24.20 1.91
CA ILE A 235 9.84 -22.87 2.51
C ILE A 235 10.23 -21.86 1.44
N HIS A 236 9.40 -20.84 1.25
CA HIS A 236 9.74 -19.66 0.46
C HIS A 236 10.31 -18.58 1.39
N PRO A 237 11.63 -18.33 1.36
CA PRO A 237 12.24 -17.26 2.15
C PRO A 237 11.94 -15.91 1.50
N TYR A 238 11.10 -15.11 2.15
CA TYR A 238 10.73 -13.79 1.67
C TYR A 238 11.72 -12.72 2.15
N GLY A 239 12.18 -12.83 3.41
CA GLY A 239 13.11 -11.87 4.00
C GLY A 239 12.44 -10.77 4.81
N PHE A 240 13.10 -9.62 4.91
CA PHE A 240 12.54 -8.43 5.57
C PHE A 240 11.58 -7.67 4.63
N GLY A 241 10.66 -6.90 5.21
CA GLY A 241 9.71 -6.07 4.47
C GLY A 241 8.26 -6.38 4.83
N TYR A 242 7.36 -5.97 3.95
CA TYR A 242 5.91 -6.15 4.08
C TYR A 242 5.46 -7.23 3.10
N PHE A 243 4.94 -8.33 3.63
CA PHE A 243 4.36 -9.44 2.89
C PHE A 243 2.84 -9.37 2.99
N ASP A 244 2.12 -9.26 1.86
CA ASP A 244 0.67 -9.50 1.83
C ASP A 244 0.41 -10.88 1.24
N LEU A 245 -0.31 -11.73 1.97
CA LEU A 245 -0.61 -13.09 1.53
C LEU A 245 -1.39 -13.12 0.20
N ARG A 246 -2.14 -12.07 -0.11
CA ARG A 246 -2.93 -11.98 -1.34
C ARG A 246 -2.14 -11.47 -2.54
N ASP A 247 -1.30 -10.48 -2.31
CA ASP A 247 -0.68 -9.70 -3.39
C ASP A 247 0.75 -10.16 -3.70
N THR A 248 1.32 -11.02 -2.85
CA THR A 248 2.70 -11.50 -2.99
C THR A 248 2.74 -12.90 -3.59
N LEU A 249 3.40 -13.04 -4.74
CA LEU A 249 3.68 -14.35 -5.32
C LEU A 249 4.67 -15.12 -4.42
N THR A 250 4.34 -16.37 -4.12
CA THR A 250 5.18 -17.28 -3.33
C THR A 250 5.61 -18.48 -4.20
N PRO A 251 6.57 -18.31 -5.12
CA PRO A 251 7.07 -19.40 -5.94
C PRO A 251 7.61 -20.55 -5.09
N CYS A 252 7.35 -21.78 -5.53
CA CYS A 252 8.01 -22.94 -4.94
C CYS A 252 9.51 -22.91 -5.25
N PRO A 253 10.41 -22.98 -4.26
CA PRO A 253 11.86 -22.99 -4.50
C PRO A 253 12.36 -24.25 -5.22
N ASN A 254 11.59 -25.34 -5.19
CA ASN A 254 11.99 -26.60 -5.81
C ASN A 254 11.67 -26.64 -7.31
N CYS A 255 10.48 -26.21 -7.71
CA CYS A 255 10.02 -26.29 -9.11
C CYS A 255 9.81 -24.95 -9.81
N GLY A 256 9.87 -23.82 -9.09
CA GLY A 256 9.65 -22.48 -9.64
C GLY A 256 8.20 -22.15 -10.02
N SER A 257 7.25 -23.06 -9.80
CA SER A 257 5.84 -22.82 -10.10
C SER A 257 5.27 -21.73 -9.20
N ASN A 258 4.41 -20.87 -9.76
CA ASN A 258 3.58 -19.88 -9.06
C ASN A 258 2.10 -20.28 -8.97
N THR A 259 1.71 -21.42 -9.54
CA THR A 259 0.29 -21.76 -9.75
C THR A 259 -0.24 -22.83 -8.80
N HIS A 260 0.63 -23.71 -8.31
CA HIS A 260 0.33 -24.79 -7.38
C HIS A 260 0.98 -24.72 -5.98
N PRO A 261 1.90 -23.77 -5.66
CA PRO A 261 2.25 -23.50 -4.27
C PRO A 261 1.04 -22.97 -3.49
N ILE A 262 0.69 -23.61 -2.38
CA ILE A 262 -0.35 -23.15 -1.45
C ILE A 262 0.34 -22.75 -0.14
N PRO A 263 0.42 -21.45 0.19
CA PRO A 263 0.87 -21.00 1.50
C PRO A 263 -0.01 -21.59 2.61
N ILE A 264 0.60 -22.13 3.66
CA ILE A 264 -0.13 -22.76 4.76
C ILE A 264 0.15 -22.14 6.13
N THR A 265 1.36 -21.62 6.34
CA THR A 265 1.76 -20.91 7.57
C THR A 265 2.99 -20.03 7.31
N VAL A 266 3.41 -19.30 8.34
CA VAL A 266 4.55 -18.40 8.33
C VAL A 266 5.47 -18.71 9.50
N GLY A 267 6.78 -18.58 9.26
CA GLY A 267 7.78 -18.55 10.30
C GLY A 267 8.76 -17.40 10.18
N PHE A 268 9.53 -17.20 11.25
CA PHE A 268 10.36 -16.03 11.50
C PHE A 268 11.72 -16.41 12.06
N ILE A 269 12.76 -15.69 11.62
CA ILE A 269 14.14 -15.83 12.10
C ILE A 269 14.77 -14.44 12.23
N SER A 270 15.52 -14.20 13.32
CA SER A 270 16.37 -13.01 13.51
C SER A 270 15.70 -11.68 13.13
N CYS A 271 14.47 -11.45 13.58
CA CYS A 271 13.70 -10.28 13.18
C CYS A 271 12.78 -9.76 14.28
N HIS A 272 12.40 -8.49 14.16
CA HIS A 272 11.15 -7.99 14.71
C HIS A 272 10.05 -8.25 13.69
N TYR A 273 8.93 -8.82 14.09
CA TYR A 273 7.79 -8.97 13.19
C TYR A 273 6.49 -8.49 13.82
N ARG A 274 5.53 -8.17 12.97
CA ARG A 274 4.17 -7.84 13.36
C ARG A 274 3.20 -8.34 12.30
N ILE A 275 2.03 -8.75 12.75
CA ILE A 275 0.97 -9.28 11.90
C ILE A 275 -0.26 -8.40 12.02
N TYR A 276 -0.94 -8.17 10.90
CA TYR A 276 -2.25 -7.55 10.84
C TYR A 276 -3.10 -8.28 9.83
N GLY A 277 -4.37 -8.49 10.14
CA GLY A 277 -5.25 -9.23 9.25
C GLY A 277 -6.73 -9.03 9.55
N ILE A 278 -7.54 -9.38 8.56
CA ILE A 278 -8.99 -9.34 8.60
C ILE A 278 -9.46 -10.75 8.26
N LYS A 279 -10.23 -11.38 9.16
CA LYS A 279 -10.82 -12.71 8.92
C LYS A 279 -12.08 -12.58 8.03
N LYS A 280 -12.58 -13.72 7.53
CA LYS A 280 -13.82 -13.78 6.71
C LYS A 280 -14.99 -13.03 7.35
N ASP A 281 -15.17 -13.19 8.66
CA ASP A 281 -16.27 -12.60 9.42
C ASP A 281 -16.11 -11.08 9.66
N GLY A 282 -15.02 -10.48 9.17
CA GLY A 282 -14.71 -9.06 9.35
C GLY A 282 -13.93 -8.75 10.63
N SER A 283 -13.71 -9.74 11.52
CA SER A 283 -12.91 -9.54 12.73
C SER A 283 -11.47 -9.16 12.36
N GLN A 284 -10.94 -8.16 13.08
CA GLN A 284 -9.61 -7.64 12.87
C GLN A 284 -8.64 -8.20 13.90
N TYR A 285 -7.40 -8.37 13.49
CA TYR A 285 -6.29 -8.72 14.37
C TYR A 285 -5.08 -7.86 14.04
N LYS A 286 -4.42 -7.35 15.07
CA LYS A 286 -3.14 -6.64 14.97
C LYS A 286 -2.30 -7.06 16.18
N SER A 287 -1.13 -7.62 15.93
CA SER A 287 -0.18 -7.94 17.01
C SER A 287 0.64 -6.71 17.39
N ASN A 288 1.23 -6.74 18.57
CA ASN A 288 2.40 -5.89 18.85
C ASN A 288 3.61 -6.36 18.03
N TRP A 289 4.69 -5.58 18.04
CA TRP A 289 5.98 -6.04 17.55
C TRP A 289 6.50 -7.17 18.44
N ILE A 290 6.80 -8.31 17.82
CA ILE A 290 7.33 -9.50 18.46
C ILE A 290 8.78 -9.66 18.03
N ARG A 291 9.68 -9.83 19.00
CA ARG A 291 11.11 -10.01 18.75
C ARG A 291 11.46 -11.50 18.68
N VAL A 292 12.09 -11.91 17.60
CA VAL A 292 12.69 -13.24 17.43
C VAL A 292 14.21 -13.09 17.41
N ALA A 293 14.84 -13.38 18.55
CA ALA A 293 16.30 -13.27 18.68
C ALA A 293 17.03 -14.38 17.88
N PRO A 294 18.30 -14.18 17.53
CA PRO A 294 19.09 -15.14 16.75
C PRO A 294 19.31 -16.48 17.48
N GLU A 295 19.35 -16.45 18.82
CA GLU A 295 19.45 -17.67 19.64
C GLU A 295 18.16 -18.54 19.64
N TYR A 296 17.06 -18.04 19.06
CA TYR A 296 15.81 -18.79 18.96
C TYR A 296 15.68 -19.47 17.60
N GLN A 297 15.57 -20.79 17.68
CA GLN A 297 15.11 -21.72 16.65
C GLN A 297 13.90 -21.18 15.86
N TYR A 298 13.81 -21.55 14.57
CA TYR A 298 12.76 -21.14 13.63
C TYR A 298 11.38 -21.08 14.30
N GLN A 299 10.88 -19.87 14.53
CA GLN A 299 9.59 -19.65 15.19
C GLN A 299 8.49 -19.72 14.13
N ILE A 300 7.46 -20.53 14.37
CA ILE A 300 6.43 -20.84 13.38
C ILE A 300 5.05 -20.97 14.02
N TYR A 301 4.02 -20.58 13.29
CA TYR A 301 2.63 -20.76 13.71
C TYR A 301 2.09 -22.14 13.32
N ASP A 302 1.34 -22.75 14.25
CA ASP A 302 0.72 -24.07 14.08
C ASP A 302 -0.30 -24.08 12.93
N THR A 303 -0.26 -25.16 12.14
CA THR A 303 -1.17 -25.44 11.02
C THR A 303 -2.41 -26.22 11.44
N SER A 304 -2.52 -26.68 12.69
CA SER A 304 -3.65 -27.47 13.20
C SER A 304 -4.97 -26.71 13.19
N LYS A 305 -4.91 -25.39 13.38
CA LYS A 305 -6.04 -24.48 13.26
C LYS A 305 -5.79 -23.52 12.10
N LYS A 306 -6.61 -23.65 11.06
CA LYS A 306 -6.63 -22.70 9.96
C LYS A 306 -7.87 -21.83 10.04
N VAL A 307 -7.72 -20.60 9.57
CA VAL A 307 -8.81 -19.65 9.43
C VAL A 307 -8.79 -19.06 8.03
N ASN A 308 -9.95 -18.58 7.60
CA ASN A 308 -10.08 -17.91 6.33
C ASN A 308 -9.76 -16.42 6.51
N TRP A 309 -8.63 -16.00 5.96
CA TRP A 309 -8.26 -14.59 5.94
C TRP A 309 -8.83 -13.91 4.70
N ARG A 310 -9.49 -12.78 4.89
CA ARG A 310 -9.83 -11.84 3.81
C ARG A 310 -8.58 -11.07 3.39
N ARG A 311 -7.74 -10.71 4.36
CA ARG A 311 -6.41 -10.13 4.17
C ARG A 311 -5.51 -10.54 5.33
N LEU A 312 -4.25 -10.83 5.02
CA LEU A 312 -3.24 -11.07 6.02
C LEU A 312 -1.94 -10.44 5.56
N GLY A 313 -1.50 -9.42 6.27
CA GLY A 313 -0.21 -8.81 6.04
C GLY A 313 0.73 -9.02 7.22
N ILE A 314 1.99 -9.20 6.88
CA ILE A 314 3.06 -9.54 7.80
C ILE A 314 4.21 -8.59 7.51
N GLU A 315 4.66 -7.89 8.54
CA GLU A 315 5.79 -6.99 8.46
C GLU A 315 6.95 -7.58 9.26
N ALA A 316 8.14 -7.63 8.68
CA ALA A 316 9.36 -7.99 9.39
C ALA A 316 10.46 -6.94 9.17
N ARG A 317 11.19 -6.65 10.23
CA ARG A 317 12.32 -5.72 10.26
C ARG A 317 13.55 -6.41 10.87
N PRO A 318 14.77 -6.02 10.47
CA PRO A 318 15.99 -6.45 11.14
C PRO A 318 15.97 -6.14 12.64
N LEU A 319 16.71 -6.92 13.43
CA LEU A 319 16.85 -6.65 14.88
C LEU A 319 17.53 -5.31 15.19
N THR A 320 18.29 -4.77 14.24
CA THR A 320 18.95 -3.47 14.33
C THR A 320 18.04 -2.29 13.99
N ALA A 321 16.87 -2.55 13.38
CA ALA A 321 15.96 -1.49 12.95
C ALA A 321 15.09 -1.00 14.11
N SER A 322 14.77 0.30 14.11
CA SER A 322 13.77 0.86 15.03
C SER A 322 12.41 0.22 14.76
N ILE A 323 11.80 -0.31 15.82
CA ILE A 323 10.41 -0.80 15.82
C ILE A 323 9.41 0.30 16.17
N LYS A 324 9.91 1.49 16.51
CA LYS A 324 9.03 2.63 16.78
C LYS A 324 8.30 2.97 15.47
N GLU A 325 7.00 3.18 15.57
CA GLU A 325 6.22 3.65 14.42
C GLU A 325 6.68 5.07 14.07
N PRO A 326 6.64 5.45 12.79
CA PRO A 326 6.78 6.86 12.45
C PRO A 326 5.64 7.63 13.12
N CYS A 327 5.89 8.88 13.49
CA CYS A 327 4.82 9.77 13.89
C CYS A 327 3.83 9.86 12.74
N THR A 328 2.56 9.50 12.98
CA THR A 328 1.57 9.45 11.89
C THR A 328 1.25 10.83 11.32
N ILE A 329 1.69 11.91 11.97
CA ILE A 329 1.52 13.30 11.51
C ILE A 329 2.66 13.69 10.56
N CYS A 330 3.91 13.71 11.01
CA CYS A 330 5.04 14.16 10.18
C CYS A 330 5.72 13.04 9.37
N LEU A 331 5.40 11.78 9.66
CA LEU A 331 5.98 10.57 9.04
C LEU A 331 7.47 10.33 9.35
N GLU A 332 8.05 11.09 10.27
CA GLU A 332 9.42 10.87 10.78
C GLU A 332 9.41 9.84 11.93
N ASN A 333 10.53 9.17 12.16
CA ASN A 333 10.64 8.18 13.24
C ASN A 333 10.44 8.83 14.61
N LEU A 334 9.76 8.13 15.50
CA LEU A 334 9.64 8.52 16.91
C LEU A 334 10.92 8.21 17.70
N ASP A 335 12.08 8.66 17.23
CA ASP A 335 13.35 8.43 17.90
C ASP A 335 13.73 9.65 18.76
N GLU A 336 14.18 9.41 20.00
CA GLU A 336 14.48 10.45 21.01
C GLU A 336 15.78 11.24 20.71
N ASN A 337 16.55 10.80 19.71
CA ASN A 337 17.89 11.30 19.44
C ASN A 337 17.95 12.45 18.40
N GLU A 338 16.82 12.85 17.82
CA GLU A 338 16.74 14.06 17.02
C GLU A 338 16.42 15.26 17.92
N LYS A 339 17.39 16.18 18.01
CA LYS A 339 17.40 17.36 18.88
C LYS A 339 16.05 18.11 18.85
N GLY A 340 15.24 17.96 19.89
CA GLY A 340 14.15 18.88 20.24
C GLY A 340 12.70 18.37 20.14
N ASN A 341 12.46 17.11 19.77
CA ASN A 341 11.09 16.57 19.67
C ASN A 341 10.80 15.53 20.76
N ALA A 342 10.28 15.96 21.91
CA ALA A 342 9.81 15.04 22.96
C ALA A 342 8.67 14.14 22.43
N ILE A 343 8.57 12.89 22.91
CA ILE A 343 7.49 11.97 22.51
C ILE A 343 6.34 12.08 23.51
N VAL A 344 5.13 12.29 23.01
CA VAL A 344 3.89 12.31 23.80
C VAL A 344 3.11 11.02 23.53
N THR A 345 2.80 10.29 24.60
CA THR A 345 1.91 9.11 24.56
C THR A 345 0.55 9.50 25.12
N LEU A 346 -0.51 9.38 24.32
CA LEU A 346 -1.89 9.65 24.77
C LEU A 346 -2.46 8.46 25.58
N SER A 347 -3.58 8.67 26.28
CA SER A 347 -4.26 7.62 27.07
C SER A 347 -4.71 6.41 26.22
N CYS A 348 -4.90 6.60 24.92
CA CYS A 348 -5.17 5.55 23.95
C CYS A 348 -3.90 4.80 23.47
N SER A 349 -2.75 5.01 24.11
CA SER A 349 -1.43 4.43 23.79
C SER A 349 -0.78 4.86 22.47
N HIS A 350 -1.42 5.73 21.67
CA HIS A 350 -0.80 6.29 20.46
C HIS A 350 0.26 7.34 20.79
N GLN A 351 1.36 7.31 20.05
CA GLN A 351 2.55 8.15 20.26
C GLN A 351 2.77 9.13 19.11
N PHE A 352 3.21 10.34 19.44
CA PHE A 352 3.47 11.43 18.49
C PHE A 352 4.64 12.29 18.97
N HIS A 353 5.32 13.02 18.08
CA HIS A 353 6.19 14.11 18.52
C HIS A 353 5.35 15.21 19.18
N SER A 354 5.87 15.81 20.25
CA SER A 354 5.21 16.85 21.05
C SER A 354 4.75 18.03 20.19
N ASN A 355 5.60 18.44 19.26
CA ASN A 355 5.31 19.54 18.33
C ASN A 355 4.22 19.16 17.32
N CYS A 356 4.17 17.89 16.89
CA CYS A 356 3.13 17.41 15.97
C CYS A 356 1.76 17.34 16.63
N ILE A 357 1.69 16.91 17.91
CA ILE A 357 0.41 16.75 18.61
C ILE A 357 -0.10 18.03 19.27
N ALA A 358 0.75 19.05 19.45
CA ALA A 358 0.38 20.30 20.12
C ALA A 358 -0.85 20.99 19.49
N SER A 359 -1.01 20.92 18.17
CA SER A 359 -2.15 21.51 17.46
C SER A 359 -3.48 20.74 17.64
N TRP A 360 -3.46 19.54 18.23
CA TRP A 360 -4.58 18.60 18.22
C TRP A 360 -5.47 18.62 19.48
N LYS A 361 -5.35 19.62 20.35
CA LYS A 361 -6.18 19.80 21.57
C LYS A 361 -6.39 18.50 22.37
N LEU A 362 -5.39 17.61 22.40
CA LEU A 362 -5.42 16.31 23.09
C LEU A 362 -6.47 15.29 22.57
N SER A 363 -7.01 15.47 21.36
CA SER A 363 -7.74 14.42 20.63
C SER A 363 -6.76 13.59 19.81
N CYS A 364 -6.81 12.26 19.95
CA CYS A 364 -5.95 11.37 19.22
C CYS A 364 -6.23 11.44 17.70
N PRO A 365 -5.26 11.78 16.85
CA PRO A 365 -5.45 11.77 15.40
C PRO A 365 -5.78 10.38 14.84
N VAL A 366 -5.35 9.31 15.52
CA VAL A 366 -5.55 7.91 15.12
C VAL A 366 -6.94 7.45 15.47
N CYS A 367 -7.25 7.30 16.75
CA CYS A 367 -8.53 6.73 17.20
C CYS A 367 -9.58 7.76 17.63
N ARG A 368 -9.31 9.06 17.49
CA ARG A 368 -10.20 10.17 17.89
C ARG A 368 -10.54 10.25 19.38
N ALA A 369 -9.98 9.38 20.22
CA ALA A 369 -10.15 9.43 21.67
C ALA A 369 -9.69 10.80 22.23
N ILE A 370 -10.54 11.43 23.04
CA ILE A 370 -10.23 12.68 23.73
C ILE A 370 -9.56 12.32 25.05
N SER A 371 -8.39 12.90 25.31
CA SER A 371 -7.76 12.78 26.63
C SER A 371 -8.66 13.51 27.62
N ALA A 372 -9.25 12.81 28.59
CA ALA A 372 -9.96 13.48 29.67
C ALA A 372 -8.99 14.44 30.36
N GLN A 373 -9.34 15.72 30.43
CA GLN A 373 -8.59 16.66 31.26
C GLN A 373 -8.58 16.09 32.68
N SER A 374 -7.40 15.91 33.26
CA SER A 374 -7.27 15.94 34.71
C SER A 374 -7.74 17.32 35.14
N SER A 375 -8.99 17.41 35.59
CA SER A 375 -9.53 18.58 36.27
C SER A 375 -8.64 18.90 37.46
N LEU A 376 -8.01 20.09 37.42
CA LEU A 376 -7.45 20.76 38.59
C LEU A 376 -8.57 21.10 39.58
#